data_AF-A0A229TBX5-F1
#
_entry.id   AF-A0A229TBX5-F1
#
_cell.length_a   1.000
_cell.length_b   1.000
_cell.length_c   1.000
_cell.angle_alpha   90.00
_cell.angle_beta   90.00
_cell.angle_gamma   90.00
#
_symmetry.space_group_name_H-M   'P 1'
#
loop_
_entity.id
_entity.type
_entity.pdbx_description
1 polymer ?
#
loop_
_entity_poly.entity_id
_entity_poly.type
_entity_poly.pdbx_seq_one_letter_code
_entity_poly.pdbx_strand_id
1 'polypeptide(L)'
;MSDPYRDWDAAYILGALSPGDRREYEQHLEGCFSCAAAVASFAGMPGILSAVPRETTAELLGPVSSPATLLPGLVRAARAGQRRTRTRVAAAIAATALAGAVAGSRFFPQPCSHAPRFDRTTLVPVTSLGPGPAGGAARGGAGGGVE
;
A
#
# COMPACT_ATOMS: atom_id res chain seq x y z
N MET A 1 -8.31 3.94 43.02
CA MET A 1 -7.21 3.61 42.09
C MET A 1 -7.30 4.62 40.97
N SER A 2 -6.26 5.45 40.76
CA SER A 2 -6.33 6.50 39.73
C SER A 2 -6.27 5.86 38.35
N ASP A 3 -7.00 6.45 37.41
CA ASP A 3 -6.93 6.10 36.00
C ASP A 3 -5.57 6.56 35.43
N PRO A 4 -4.74 5.66 34.84
CA PRO A 4 -3.42 6.01 34.31
C PRO A 4 -3.48 7.04 33.17
N TYR A 5 -4.61 7.19 32.49
CA TYR A 5 -4.77 8.13 31.37
C TYR A 5 -4.83 9.60 31.80
N ARG A 6 -4.98 9.89 33.10
CA ARG A 6 -5.04 11.28 33.60
C ARG A 6 -3.75 12.07 33.37
N ASP A 7 -2.61 11.40 33.27
CA ASP A 7 -1.30 12.05 33.11
C ASP A 7 -0.89 12.22 31.63
N TRP A 8 -1.78 11.88 30.68
CA TRP A 8 -1.48 11.83 29.25
C TRP A 8 -1.98 13.06 28.46
N ASP A 9 -2.81 13.90 29.07
CA ASP A 9 -3.50 15.03 28.45
C ASP A 9 -2.55 16.07 27.81
N ALA A 10 -1.55 16.52 28.56
CA ALA A 10 -0.56 17.49 28.10
C ALA A 10 0.30 16.90 26.97
N ALA A 11 0.74 15.65 27.12
CA ALA A 11 1.54 14.97 26.13
C ALA A 11 0.73 14.71 24.84
N TYR A 12 -0.58 14.49 24.93
CA TYR A 12 -1.47 14.31 23.79
C TYR A 12 -1.58 15.61 22.97
N ILE A 13 -1.85 16.73 23.65
CA ILE A 13 -1.98 18.06 23.02
C ILE A 13 -0.66 18.53 22.40
N LEU A 14 0.46 18.29 23.06
CA LEU A 14 1.79 18.66 22.57
C LEU A 14 2.34 17.67 21.52
N GLY A 15 1.61 16.59 21.22
CA GLY A 15 2.01 15.59 20.23
C GLY A 15 3.23 14.75 20.65
N ALA A 16 3.47 14.61 21.95
CA ALA A 16 4.58 13.86 22.52
C ALA A 16 4.27 12.35 22.70
N LEU A 17 3.01 11.93 22.57
CA LEU A 17 2.64 10.51 22.59
C LEU A 17 3.20 9.77 21.36
N SER A 18 3.57 8.51 21.55
CA SER A 18 3.84 7.64 20.42
C SER A 18 2.54 7.39 19.62
N PRO A 19 2.61 6.97 18.35
CA PRO A 19 1.41 6.68 17.57
C PRO A 19 0.54 5.57 18.16
N GLY A 20 1.13 4.65 18.93
CA GLY A 20 0.40 3.59 19.64
C GLY A 20 -0.40 4.19 20.80
N ASP A 21 0.30 4.86 21.70
CA ASP A 21 -0.28 5.50 22.89
C ASP A 21 -1.36 6.51 22.51
N ARG A 22 -1.15 7.27 21.42
CA ARG A 22 -2.14 8.23 20.94
C ARG A 22 -3.47 7.56 20.58
N ARG A 23 -3.43 6.44 19.85
CA ARG A 23 -4.65 5.69 19.48
C ARG A 23 -5.35 5.11 20.71
N GLU A 24 -4.56 4.59 21.64
CA GLU A 24 -5.07 4.07 22.91
C GLU A 24 -5.77 5.17 23.72
N TYR A 25 -5.15 6.35 23.80
CA TYR A 25 -5.73 7.49 24.49
C TYR A 25 -6.98 8.02 23.81
N GLU A 26 -7.00 8.10 22.48
CA GLU A 26 -8.19 8.50 21.70
C GLU A 26 -9.36 7.56 21.96
N GLN A 27 -9.12 6.24 22.04
CA GLN A 27 -10.16 5.27 22.40
C GLN A 27 -10.67 5.48 23.84
N HIS A 28 -9.79 5.84 24.78
CA HIS A 28 -10.20 6.18 26.15
C HIS A 28 -11.04 7.47 26.20
N LEU A 29 -10.71 8.48 25.40
CA LEU A 29 -11.44 9.75 25.34
C LEU A 29 -12.90 9.58 24.89
N GLU A 30 -13.20 8.56 24.07
CA GLU A 30 -14.58 8.23 23.68
C GLU A 30 -15.47 7.86 24.88
N GLY A 31 -14.88 7.30 25.94
CA GLY A 31 -15.60 6.80 27.11
C GLY A 31 -15.43 7.64 28.39
N CYS A 32 -14.52 8.61 28.40
CA CYS A 32 -14.13 9.31 29.63
C CYS A 32 -14.26 10.83 29.53
N PHE A 33 -15.38 11.36 30.03
CA PHE A 33 -15.66 12.81 30.02
C PHE A 33 -14.62 13.62 30.82
N SER A 34 -14.09 13.08 31.92
CA SER A 34 -13.08 13.80 32.71
C SER A 34 -11.76 14.00 31.95
N CYS A 35 -11.34 13.01 31.16
CA CYS A 35 -10.14 13.14 30.32
C CYS A 35 -10.40 14.05 29.12
N ALA A 36 -11.60 13.98 28.50
CA ALA A 36 -11.98 14.92 27.45
C ALA A 36 -12.02 16.38 27.95
N ALA A 37 -12.53 16.62 29.17
CA ALA A 37 -12.53 17.93 29.80
C ALA A 37 -11.10 18.40 30.14
N ALA A 38 -10.22 17.50 30.59
CA ALA A 38 -8.81 17.82 30.84
C ALA A 38 -8.11 18.27 29.55
N VAL A 39 -8.28 17.55 28.44
CA VAL A 39 -7.76 17.95 27.12
C VAL A 39 -8.30 19.32 26.68
N ALA A 40 -9.60 19.56 26.88
CA ALA A 40 -10.22 20.86 26.55
C ALA A 40 -9.62 22.03 27.36
N SER A 41 -9.19 21.79 28.60
CA SER A 41 -8.54 22.82 29.43
C SER A 41 -7.22 23.34 28.84
N PHE A 42 -6.57 22.54 27.98
CA PHE A 42 -5.32 22.90 27.30
C PHE A 42 -5.52 23.57 25.92
N ALA A 43 -6.75 23.74 25.43
CA ALA A 43 -7.01 24.19 24.05
C ALA A 43 -6.36 25.54 23.67
N GLY A 44 -6.04 26.41 24.63
CA GLY A 44 -5.35 27.69 24.40
C GLY A 44 -3.81 27.62 24.34
N MET A 45 -3.20 26.60 24.96
CA MET A 45 -1.75 26.52 25.12
C MET A 45 -0.98 26.38 23.81
N PRO A 46 -1.35 25.47 22.87
CA PRO A 46 -0.63 25.32 21.61
C PRO A 46 -0.61 26.60 20.78
N GLY A 47 -1.68 27.40 20.83
CA GLY A 47 -1.75 28.68 20.14
C GLY A 47 -0.72 29.67 20.67
N ILE A 48 -0.60 29.81 22.00
CA ILE A 48 0.38 30.70 22.62
C ILE A 48 1.81 30.21 22.33
N LEU A 49 2.06 28.90 22.41
CA LEU A 49 3.37 28.33 22.10
C LEU A 49 3.75 28.51 20.62
N SER A 50 2.76 28.56 19.71
CA SER A 50 3.02 28.80 18.28
C SER A 50 3.48 30.23 17.97
N ALA A 51 3.20 31.18 18.86
CA ALA A 51 3.58 32.58 18.70
C ALA A 51 5.08 32.85 18.97
N VAL A 52 5.81 31.87 19.54
CA VAL A 52 7.24 32.02 19.82
C VAL A 52 8.04 31.95 18.51
N PRO A 53 8.81 33.00 18.15
CA PRO A 53 9.65 32.99 16.94
C PRO A 53 10.68 31.86 16.97
N ARG A 54 11.02 31.33 15.79
CA ARG A 54 11.92 30.18 15.67
C ARG A 54 13.35 30.55 16.07
N GLU A 55 13.73 31.80 15.82
CA GLU A 55 15.01 32.41 16.14
C GLU A 55 15.20 32.44 17.65
N THR A 56 14.19 32.93 18.38
CA THR A 56 14.15 32.90 19.85
C THR A 56 14.21 31.47 20.38
N THR A 57 13.50 30.53 19.73
CA THR A 57 13.52 29.11 20.14
C THR A 57 14.91 28.48 19.98
N ALA A 58 15.63 28.81 18.90
CA ALA A 58 16.97 28.30 18.64
C ALA A 58 18.02 28.86 19.62
N GLU A 59 17.84 30.11 20.05
CA GLU A 59 18.67 30.71 21.10
C GLU A 59 18.43 30.05 22.46
N LEU A 60 17.17 29.79 22.82
CA LEU A 60 16.78 29.15 24.09
C LEU A 60 17.17 27.67 24.19
N LEU A 61 17.05 26.90 23.09
CA LEU A 61 17.31 25.45 23.08
C LEU A 61 18.74 25.08 22.68
N GLY A 62 19.53 26.05 22.22
CA GLY A 62 20.82 25.80 21.59
C GLY A 62 20.69 25.13 20.21
N PRO A 63 21.82 24.74 19.59
CA PRO A 63 21.82 24.14 18.25
C PRO A 63 21.11 22.77 18.24
N VAL A 64 19.84 22.78 17.87
CA VAL A 64 19.08 21.56 17.56
C VAL A 64 19.62 21.01 16.24
N SER A 65 20.01 19.73 16.22
CA SER A 65 20.48 19.07 15.00
C SER A 65 19.45 19.23 13.88
N SER A 66 19.82 19.92 12.79
CA SER A 66 18.92 20.19 11.67
C SER A 66 18.38 18.89 11.07
N PRO A 67 17.08 18.79 10.77
CA PRO A 67 16.45 17.60 10.21
C PRO A 67 17.03 17.18 8.85
N ALA A 68 17.75 18.07 8.16
CA ALA A 68 18.44 17.77 6.91
C ALA A 68 19.36 16.54 7.01
N THR A 69 20.00 16.33 8.16
CA THR A 69 20.90 15.19 8.38
C THR A 69 20.16 13.89 8.72
N LEU A 70 18.93 13.99 9.24
CA LEU A 70 18.12 12.85 9.71
C LEU A 70 17.14 12.32 8.66
N LEU A 71 16.70 13.17 7.73
CA LEU A 71 15.74 12.83 6.67
C LEU A 71 16.14 11.57 5.86
N PRO A 72 17.40 11.42 5.38
CA PRO A 72 17.77 10.22 4.63
C PRO A 72 17.68 8.94 5.45
N GLY A 73 17.99 9.00 6.74
CA GLY A 73 17.90 7.86 7.66
C GLY A 73 16.46 7.45 7.92
N LEU A 74 15.58 8.42 8.16
CA LEU A 74 14.15 8.19 8.40
C LEU A 74 13.45 7.63 7.16
N VAL A 75 13.74 8.16 5.96
CA VAL A 75 13.20 7.62 4.71
C VAL A 75 13.63 6.17 4.49
N ARG A 76 14.89 5.84 4.80
CA ARG A 76 15.38 4.44 4.75
C ARG A 76 14.64 3.55 5.75
N ALA A 77 14.48 4.00 6.99
CA ALA A 77 13.76 3.27 8.03
C ALA A 77 12.29 3.03 7.66
N ALA A 78 11.59 4.06 7.18
CA ALA A 78 10.21 3.98 6.73
C ALA A 78 10.05 3.00 5.55
N ARG A 79 10.96 3.07 4.55
CA ARG A 79 10.97 2.12 3.43
C ARG A 79 11.24 0.68 3.89
N ALA A 80 12.12 0.47 4.87
CA ALA A 80 12.38 -0.85 5.42
C ALA A 80 11.15 -1.44 6.12
N GLY A 81 10.42 -0.63 6.89
CA GLY A 81 9.12 -1.01 7.48
C GLY A 81 8.11 -1.42 6.42
N GLN A 82 7.95 -0.60 5.36
CA GLN A 82 7.01 -0.87 4.28
C GLN A 82 7.38 -2.12 3.46
N ARG A 83 8.67 -2.42 3.31
CA ARG A 83 9.12 -3.67 2.68
C ARG A 83 8.71 -4.87 3.53
N ARG A 84 8.89 -4.83 4.84
CA ARG A 84 8.52 -5.93 5.76
C ARG A 84 7.01 -6.20 5.78
N THR A 85 6.19 -5.15 5.76
CA THR A 85 4.72 -5.33 5.70
C THR A 85 4.32 -5.95 4.37
N ARG A 86 4.85 -5.44 3.25
CA ARG A 86 4.60 -6.01 1.92
C ARG A 86 5.05 -7.46 1.79
N THR A 87 6.22 -7.83 2.30
CA THR A 87 6.69 -9.23 2.24
C THR A 87 5.84 -10.14 3.11
N ARG A 88 5.40 -9.72 4.29
CA ARG A 88 4.47 -10.49 5.14
C ARG A 88 3.13 -10.71 4.45
N VAL A 89 2.57 -9.67 3.83
CA VAL A 89 1.31 -9.78 3.08
C VAL A 89 1.47 -10.69 1.87
N ALA A 90 2.53 -10.54 1.09
CA ALA A 90 2.81 -11.41 -0.06
C ALA A 90 2.99 -12.88 0.36
N ALA A 91 3.71 -13.13 1.46
CA ALA A 91 3.87 -14.47 2.02
C ALA A 91 2.53 -15.07 2.49
N ALA A 92 1.67 -14.27 3.12
CA ALA A 92 0.33 -14.70 3.51
C ALA A 92 -0.52 -15.09 2.27
N ILE A 93 -0.51 -14.27 1.22
CA ILE A 93 -1.22 -14.57 -0.04
C ILE A 93 -0.68 -15.87 -0.65
N ALA A 94 0.64 -16.02 -0.78
CA ALA A 94 1.25 -17.23 -1.32
C ALA A 94 0.90 -18.49 -0.49
N ALA A 95 0.92 -18.38 0.85
CA ALA A 95 0.53 -19.46 1.74
C ALA A 95 -0.94 -19.86 1.55
N THR A 96 -1.86 -18.89 1.40
CA THR A 96 -3.27 -19.18 1.11
C THR A 96 -3.48 -19.86 -0.24
N ALA A 97 -2.74 -19.45 -1.29
CA ALA A 97 -2.81 -20.08 -2.60
C ALA A 97 -2.30 -21.53 -2.57
N LEU A 98 -1.20 -21.80 -1.87
CA LEU A 98 -0.66 -23.15 -1.69
C LEU A 98 -1.61 -24.04 -0.87
N ALA A 99 -2.18 -23.53 0.22
CA ALA A 99 -3.18 -24.25 1.01
C ALA A 99 -4.43 -24.57 0.19
N GLY A 100 -4.90 -23.63 -0.65
CA GLY A 100 -5.99 -23.85 -1.60
C GLY A 100 -5.68 -24.93 -2.64
N ALA A 101 -4.46 -24.97 -3.18
CA ALA A 101 -4.03 -26.00 -4.13
C ALA A 101 -3.94 -27.41 -3.49
N VAL A 102 -3.46 -27.50 -2.24
CA VAL A 102 -3.40 -28.78 -1.49
C VAL A 102 -4.78 -29.25 -1.05
N ALA A 103 -5.65 -28.34 -0.59
CA ALA A 103 -7.03 -28.68 -0.26
C ALA A 103 -7.83 -29.07 -1.52
N GLY A 104 -7.63 -28.34 -2.62
CA GLY A 104 -8.21 -28.65 -3.92
C GLY A 104 -7.76 -30.00 -4.49
N SER A 105 -6.48 -30.37 -4.31
CA SER A 105 -5.98 -31.69 -4.75
C SER A 105 -6.51 -32.85 -3.89
N ARG A 106 -6.87 -32.60 -2.64
CA ARG A 106 -7.55 -33.59 -1.77
C ARG A 106 -9.05 -33.71 -2.06
N PHE A 107 -9.66 -32.69 -2.66
CA PHE A 107 -11.07 -32.69 -3.05
C PHE A 107 -11.32 -33.04 -4.51
N PHE A 108 -10.29 -33.18 -5.34
CA PHE A 108 -10.42 -33.68 -6.71
C PHE A 108 -10.32 -35.22 -6.69
N PRO A 109 -11.45 -35.97 -6.68
CA PRO A 109 -11.40 -37.35 -7.14
C PRO A 109 -10.86 -37.31 -8.57
N GLN A 110 -9.93 -38.22 -8.86
CA GLN A 110 -9.16 -38.28 -10.09
C GLN A 110 -10.06 -37.92 -11.29
N PRO A 111 -9.74 -36.86 -12.07
CA PRO A 111 -10.48 -36.65 -13.29
C PRO A 111 -10.28 -37.92 -14.09
N CYS A 112 -11.40 -38.59 -14.39
CA CYS A 112 -11.44 -39.75 -15.25
C CYS A 112 -10.46 -39.48 -16.39
N SER A 113 -9.49 -40.37 -16.58
CA SER A 113 -8.67 -40.38 -17.78
C SER A 113 -9.64 -40.44 -18.97
N HIS A 114 -9.97 -39.28 -19.52
CA HIS A 114 -10.53 -39.17 -20.83
C HIS A 114 -9.36 -39.48 -21.75
N ALA A 115 -9.19 -40.77 -22.04
CA ALA A 115 -8.31 -41.20 -23.11
C ALA A 115 -8.68 -40.37 -24.34
N PRO A 116 -7.77 -39.54 -24.89
CA PRO A 116 -8.07 -38.82 -26.11
C PRO A 116 -8.32 -39.89 -27.18
N ARG A 117 -9.57 -40.02 -27.62
CA ARG A 117 -9.86 -40.71 -28.87
C ARG A 117 -9.23 -39.85 -29.94
N PHE A 118 -8.02 -40.23 -30.36
CA PHE A 118 -7.44 -39.76 -31.60
C PHE A 118 -8.34 -40.29 -32.71
N ASP A 119 -9.32 -39.47 -33.09
CA ASP A 119 -10.07 -39.70 -34.31
C ASP A 119 -9.09 -39.54 -35.46
N ARG A 120 -8.90 -40.62 -36.21
CA ARG A 120 -7.90 -40.70 -37.25
C ARG A 120 -8.41 -39.89 -38.42
N THR A 121 -8.11 -38.59 -38.45
CA THR A 121 -8.30 -37.77 -39.63
C THR A 121 -7.50 -38.39 -40.77
N THR A 122 -8.19 -39.10 -41.65
CA THR A 122 -7.65 -39.56 -42.93
C THR A 122 -7.17 -38.34 -43.70
N LEU A 123 -5.85 -38.23 -43.85
CA LEU A 123 -5.23 -37.25 -44.73
C LEU A 123 -5.65 -37.59 -46.17
N VAL A 124 -6.43 -36.70 -46.77
CA VAL A 124 -6.66 -36.70 -48.23
C VAL A 124 -5.41 -36.10 -48.86
N PRO A 125 -4.76 -36.75 -49.85
CA PRO A 125 -3.59 -36.19 -50.50
C PRO A 125 -3.99 -34.91 -51.26
N VAL A 126 -3.40 -33.78 -50.87
CA VAL A 126 -3.51 -32.53 -51.65
C VAL A 126 -2.56 -32.62 -52.84
N THR A 127 -3.12 -32.79 -54.02
CA THR A 127 -2.40 -32.64 -55.29
C THR A 127 -2.15 -31.15 -55.51
N SER A 128 -0.91 -30.73 -55.34
CA SER A 128 -0.44 -29.40 -55.72
C SER A 128 -0.31 -29.33 -57.24
N LEU A 129 -1.07 -28.44 -57.89
CA LEU A 129 -0.81 -27.99 -59.25
C LEU A 129 -0.83 -26.47 -59.32
N GLY A 130 0.38 -25.90 -59.49
CA GLY A 130 0.67 -24.87 -60.50
C GLY A 130 0.22 -23.41 -60.24
N PRO A 131 1.14 -22.43 -60.30
CA PRO A 131 0.83 -21.01 -60.08
C PRO A 131 0.06 -20.38 -61.25
N GLY A 132 -0.98 -19.61 -60.93
CA GLY A 132 -1.77 -18.81 -61.87
C GLY A 132 -1.10 -17.48 -62.26
N PRO A 133 -1.50 -16.87 -63.40
CA PRO A 133 -0.91 -15.63 -63.90
C PRO A 133 -1.51 -14.37 -63.27
N ALA A 134 -0.72 -13.30 -63.39
CA ALA A 134 -0.90 -11.98 -62.81
C ALA A 134 -2.01 -11.12 -63.45
N GLY A 135 -2.66 -10.32 -62.61
CA GLY A 135 -3.49 -9.15 -62.93
C GLY A 135 -4.10 -8.67 -61.62
N GLY A 136 -3.83 -7.49 -61.07
CA GLY A 136 -3.81 -6.17 -61.66
C GLY A 136 -4.91 -5.38 -60.95
N ALA A 137 -4.56 -4.45 -60.05
CA ALA A 137 -5.54 -3.57 -59.42
C ALA A 137 -4.93 -2.22 -59.06
N ALA A 138 -5.58 -1.19 -59.58
CA ALA A 138 -5.24 0.22 -59.53
C ALA A 138 -5.30 0.80 -58.11
N ARG A 139 -4.41 1.77 -57.85
CA ARG A 139 -4.52 2.74 -56.74
C ARG A 139 -5.05 4.07 -57.28
N GLY A 140 -6.26 4.45 -56.88
CA GLY A 140 -6.60 5.86 -56.61
C GLY A 140 -6.43 6.07 -55.10
N GLY A 141 -5.96 7.19 -54.57
CA GLY A 141 -5.94 8.56 -55.08
C GLY A 141 -6.69 9.43 -54.09
N ALA A 142 -6.05 10.53 -53.66
CA ALA A 142 -6.52 11.59 -52.75
C ALA A 142 -6.42 11.27 -51.24
N GLY A 143 -5.93 12.17 -50.38
CA GLY A 143 -5.48 13.55 -50.56
C GLY A 143 -5.35 14.26 -49.20
N GLY A 144 -4.56 15.35 -49.16
CA GLY A 144 -4.54 16.39 -48.12
C GLY A 144 -3.66 16.06 -46.89
N GLY A 145 -2.60 16.77 -46.52
CA GLY A 145 -2.12 18.10 -46.92
C GLY A 145 -2.36 19.12 -45.80
N VAL A 146 -1.25 19.56 -45.17
CA VAL A 146 -1.00 20.86 -44.48
C VAL A 146 -1.88 21.15 -43.25
N GLU A 147 -1.42 21.68 -42.12
CA GLU A 147 -0.29 22.52 -41.71
C GLU A 147 0.20 22.09 -40.31
#